data_AF-A0A0Q5P0A8-F1
#
_entry.id   AF-A0A0Q5P0A8-F1
#
_cell.length_a   1.000
_cell.length_b   1.000
_cell.length_c   1.000
_cell.angle_alpha   90.00
_cell.angle_beta   90.00
_cell.angle_gamma   90.00
#
_symmetry.space_group_name_H-M   'P 1'
#
loop_
_entity.id
_entity.type
_entity.pdbx_description
1 polymer ?
#
loop_
_entity_poly.entity_id
_entity_poly.type
_entity_poly.pdbx_seq_one_letter_code
_entity_poly.pdbx_strand_id
1 'polypeptide(L)' 'MLIWVVGVAVAGDVGAVWPLVVAVAAELVNEGFDRVRTGSWRLPDTIADIVNSVLWPVILFGLARTGVI' A
#
# COMPACT_ATOMS: atom_id res chain seq x y z
N MET A 1 -0.08 2.28 5.62
CA MET A 1 1.33 2.62 5.93
C MET A 1 2.06 1.61 6.81
N LEU A 2 1.52 1.21 7.96
CA LEU A 2 2.23 0.35 8.92
C LEU A 2 2.78 -0.94 8.29
N ILE A 3 1.98 -1.62 7.46
CA ILE A 3 2.37 -2.85 6.74
C ILE A 3 3.65 -2.64 5.93
N TRP A 4 3.72 -1.55 5.17
CA TRP A 4 4.89 -1.25 4.34
C TRP A 4 6.12 -0.92 5.17
N VAL A 5 5.98 -0.09 6.22
CA VAL A 5 7.10 0.28 7.10
C VAL A 5 7.70 -0.96 7.78
N VAL A 6 6.85 -1.85 8.31
CA VAL A 6 7.29 -3.12 8.90
C VAL A 6 7.96 -3.98 7.83
N GLY A 7 7.38 -4.08 6.64
CA GLY A 7 7.96 -4.87 5.56
C GLY A 7 9.34 -4.36 5.14
N VAL A 8 9.51 -3.06 4.99
CA VAL A 8 10.81 -2.44 4.69
C VAL A 8 11.81 -2.67 5.81
N ALA A 9 11.40 -2.54 7.08
CA ALA A 9 12.26 -2.80 8.23
C ALA A 9 12.74 -4.27 8.25
N VAL A 10 11.86 -5.22 7.90
CA VAL A 10 12.21 -6.64 7.77
C VAL A 10 13.11 -6.90 6.57
N ALA A 11 12.86 -6.22 5.45
CA ALA A 11 13.67 -6.35 4.24
C ALA A 11 15.08 -5.75 4.40
N GLY A 12 15.22 -4.72 5.26
CA GLY A 12 16.44 -3.92 5.37
C GLY A 12 16.69 -3.01 4.17
N ASP A 13 15.72 -2.87 3.27
CA ASP A 13 15.84 -2.15 2.01
C ASP A 13 14.48 -1.54 1.62
N VAL A 14 14.46 -0.21 1.40
CA VAL A 14 13.27 0.55 0.93
C VAL A 14 12.93 0.19 -0.52
N GLY A 15 13.94 -0.22 -1.30
CA GLY A 15 13.80 -0.66 -2.69
C GLY A 15 13.32 -2.11 -2.83
N ALA A 16 13.11 -2.83 -1.73
CA ALA A 16 12.53 -4.17 -1.77
C ALA A 16 11.10 -4.09 -2.35
N VAL A 17 10.80 -4.95 -3.33
CA VAL A 17 9.48 -4.93 -4.01
C VAL A 17 8.38 -5.59 -3.17
N TRP A 18 8.74 -6.57 -2.34
CA TRP A 18 7.74 -7.38 -1.64
C TRP A 18 6.90 -6.59 -0.61
N PRO A 19 7.42 -5.60 0.17
CA PRO A 19 6.60 -4.80 1.08
C PRO A 19 5.53 -4.00 0.34
N LEU A 20 5.85 -3.51 -0.87
CA LEU A 20 4.88 -2.81 -1.73
C LEU A 20 3.78 -3.76 -2.20
N VAL A 21 4.13 -4.97 -2.64
CA VAL A 21 3.16 -6.01 -3.03
C VAL A 21 2.22 -6.34 -1.87
N VAL A 22 2.75 -6.51 -0.66
CA VAL A 22 1.93 -6.81 0.53
C VAL A 22 0.99 -5.65 0.87
N ALA A 23 1.46 -4.40 0.77
CA ALA A 23 0.61 -3.23 1.03
C ALA A 23 -0.55 -3.13 0.01
N VAL A 24 -0.28 -3.35 -1.28
CA VAL A 24 -1.32 -3.36 -2.32
C VAL A 24 -2.31 -4.52 -2.10
N ALA A 25 -1.82 -5.71 -1.76
CA ALA A 25 -2.68 -6.85 -1.47
C ALA A 25 -3.58 -6.61 -0.25
N ALA A 26 -3.04 -6.01 0.81
CA ALA A 26 -3.81 -5.64 2.00
C ALA A 26 -4.92 -4.62 1.67
N GLU A 27 -4.62 -3.64 0.82
CA GLU A 27 -5.60 -2.65 0.37
C GLU A 27 -6.74 -3.28 -0.45
N LEU A 28 -6.41 -4.20 -1.37
CA LEU A 28 -7.41 -4.96 -2.12
C LEU A 28 -8.30 -5.81 -1.21
N VAL A 29 -7.73 -6.42 -0.17
CA VAL A 29 -8.49 -7.17 0.83
C VAL A 29 -9.39 -6.25 1.65
N ASN A 30 -8.91 -5.07 2.04
CA ASN A 30 -9.69 -4.06 2.77
C ASN A 30 -10.92 -3.64 1.96
N GLU A 31 -10.73 -3.24 0.72
CA GLU A 31 -11.81 -2.82 -0.18
C GLU A 31 -12.78 -3.99 -0.49
N GLY A 32 -12.27 -5.22 -0.56
CA GLY A 32 -13.10 -6.43 -0.63
C GLY A 32 -14.01 -6.60 0.58
N PHE A 33 -13.51 -6.37 1.80
CA PHE A 33 -14.33 -6.40 3.01
C PHE A 33 -15.34 -5.25 3.06
N ASP A 34 -14.96 -4.05 2.63
CA ASP A 34 -15.89 -2.92 2.60
C ASP A 34 -17.02 -3.14 1.60
N ARG A 35 -16.73 -3.76 0.46
CA ARG A 35 -17.75 -4.16 -0.50
C ARG A 35 -18.73 -5.20 0.06
N VAL A 36 -18.23 -6.16 0.83
CA VAL A 36 -19.08 -7.17 1.50
C VAL A 36 -19.92 -6.52 2.60
N ARG A 37 -19.32 -5.64 3.40
CA ARG A 37 -19.97 -4.98 4.55
C ARG A 37 -21.04 -3.98 4.12
N THR A 38 -20.76 -3.17 3.10
CA THR A 38 -21.64 -2.07 2.68
C THR A 38 -22.52 -2.41 1.48
N GLY A 39 -22.26 -3.54 0.81
CA GLY A 39 -23.03 -3.97 -0.36
C GLY A 39 -22.78 -3.15 -1.62
N SER A 40 -21.90 -2.15 -1.58
CA SER A 40 -21.60 -1.25 -2.70
C SER A 40 -20.11 -0.95 -2.80
N TRP A 41 -19.65 -0.58 -3.99
CA TRP A 41 -18.30 -0.05 -4.18
C TRP A 41 -18.34 1.45 -3.87
N ARG A 42 -17.63 1.89 -2.83
CA ARG A 42 -17.65 3.27 -2.37
C ARG A 42 -16.41 4.00 -2.89
N LEU A 43 -16.39 4.26 -4.19
CA LEU A 43 -15.21 4.81 -4.88
C LEU A 43 -14.52 6.01 -4.18
N PRO A 44 -15.23 6.99 -3.59
CA PRO A 44 -14.57 8.07 -2.85
C PRO A 44 -13.76 7.57 -1.64
N ASP A 45 -14.27 6.55 -0.95
CA ASP A 45 -13.64 5.85 0.18
C ASP A 45 -12.41 5.09 -0.31
N THR A 46 -12.59 4.26 -1.35
CA THR A 46 -11.52 3.49 -1.99
C THR A 46 -10.35 4.37 -2.44
N ILE A 47 -10.63 5.52 -3.04
CA ILE A 47 -9.60 6.47 -3.46
C ILE A 47 -8.88 7.03 -2.24
N ALA A 48 -9.61 7.40 -1.19
CA ALA A 48 -9.01 7.90 0.04
C ALA A 48 -8.12 6.85 0.70
N ASP A 49 -8.54 5.58 0.72
CA ASP A 49 -7.77 4.50 1.31
C ASP A 49 -6.49 4.20 0.49
N ILE A 50 -6.57 4.15 -0.84
CA ILE A 50 -5.39 4.02 -1.71
C ILE A 50 -4.39 5.16 -1.50
N VAL A 51 -4.87 6.40 -1.40
CA VAL A 51 -4.02 7.58 -1.14
C VAL A 51 -3.31 7.46 0.22
N ASN A 52 -3.99 6.95 1.24
CA ASN A 52 -3.43 6.82 2.58
C ASN A 52 -2.57 5.54 2.78
N SER A 53 -2.82 4.47 2.02
CA SER A 53 -2.25 3.14 2.23
C SER A 53 -1.22 2.71 1.19
N VAL A 54 -1.29 3.24 -0.05
CA VAL A 54 -0.47 2.76 -1.18
C VAL A 54 0.35 3.88 -1.84
N LEU A 55 -0.15 5.12 -1.89
CA LEU A 55 0.53 6.21 -2.61
C LEU A 55 1.98 6.43 -2.15
N TRP A 56 2.20 6.60 -0.84
CA TRP A 56 3.53 6.82 -0.29
C TRP A 56 4.49 5.63 -0.49
N PRO A 57 4.09 4.36 -0.29
CA PRO A 57 4.87 3.19 -0.63
C PRO A 57 5.36 3.19 -2.07
N VAL A 58 4.49 3.55 -3.03
CA VAL A 58 4.87 3.64 -4.45
C VAL A 58 5.90 4.73 -4.67
N ILE A 59 5.70 5.91 -4.08
CA ILE A 59 6.65 7.04 -4.19
C ILE A 59 8.01 6.65 -3.59
N LEU A 60 8.03 6.14 -2.36
CA LEU A 60 9.27 5.79 -1.65
C LEU A 60 10.00 4.64 -2.32
N PHE A 61 9.29 3.60 -2.75
CA PHE A 61 9.86 2.53 -3.56
C PHE A 61 10.47 3.10 -4.86
N GLY A 62 9.75 3.97 -5.56
CA GLY A 62 10.23 4.60 -6.79
C GLY A 62 11.51 5.41 -6.57
N LEU A 63 11.56 6.24 -5.53
CA LEU A 63 12.74 7.02 -5.16
C LEU A 63 13.94 6.14 -4.79
N ALA A 64 13.69 5.02 -4.10
CA ALA A 64 14.74 4.05 -3.79
C ALA A 64 15.26 3.35 -5.06
N ARG A 65 14.37 3.01 -6.00
CA ARG A 65 14.75 2.39 -7.29
C ARG A 65 15.52 3.34 -8.20
N THR A 66 15.36 4.65 -8.05
CA THR A 66 16.15 5.66 -8.79
C THR A 66 17.44 6.06 -8.07
N GLY A 67 17.68 5.57 -6.84
CA GLY A 67 18.86 5.90 -6.04
C GLY A 67 18.84 7.30 -5.42
N VAL A 68 17.67 7.93 -5.33
CA VAL A 68 17.50 9.22 -4.65
C VAL A 68 17.55 9.07 -3.14
N ILE A 69 17.01 7.96 -2.63
CA ILE A 69 17.06 7.53 -1.22
C ILE A 69 17.55 6.10 -1.10
#